data_AF-A0ABD1ZDS0-F1
#
_entry.id   AF-A0ABD1ZDS0-F1
#
_cell.length_a   1.000
_cell.length_b   1.000
_cell.length_c   1.000
_cell.angle_alpha   90.00
_cell.angle_beta   90.00
_cell.angle_gamma   90.00
#
_symmetry.space_group_name_H-M   'P 1'
#
loop_
_entity.id
_entity.type
_entity.pdbx_description
1 polymer ?
#
loop_
_entity_poly.entity_id
_entity_poly.type
_entity_poly.pdbx_seq_one_letter_code
_entity_poly.pdbx_strand_id
1 'polypeptide(L)'
;MQYHVGDLVLWYKSPVSAHSGGKFRNRWFGPYVLSRVTPNNVVALETVDGEPLGKPVNVNRVKPYKSPDLPGVPLSPSSGHDQDPETSPAVLTALTN
;
A
#
# COMPACT_ATOMS: atom_id res chain seq x y z
N MET A 1 -4.34 -5.90 0.46
CA MET A 1 -3.58 -5.40 1.62
C MET A 1 -4.58 -4.79 2.58
N GLN A 2 -4.52 -5.17 3.86
CA GLN A 2 -5.42 -4.66 4.89
C GLN A 2 -4.65 -3.61 5.71
N TYR A 3 -5.28 -2.45 5.89
CA TYR A 3 -4.72 -1.34 6.66
C TYR A 3 -5.16 -1.46 8.12
N HIS A 4 -4.24 -1.15 9.03
CA HIS A 4 -4.47 -1.14 10.46
C HIS A 4 -4.17 0.25 11.04
N VAL A 5 -4.78 0.56 12.18
CA VAL A 5 -4.47 1.78 12.92
C VAL A 5 -3.01 1.73 13.37
N GLY A 6 -2.28 2.82 13.17
CA GLY A 6 -0.84 2.93 13.42
C GLY A 6 0.05 2.71 12.18
N ASP A 7 -0.50 2.22 11.06
CA ASP A 7 0.29 2.03 9.83
C ASP A 7 0.78 3.37 9.28
N LEU A 8 2.04 3.40 8.82
CA LEU A 8 2.57 4.52 8.07
C LEU A 8 2.15 4.43 6.60
N VAL A 9 1.59 5.51 6.09
CA VAL A 9 1.08 5.58 4.72
C VAL A 9 1.47 6.88 4.03
N LEU A 10 1.50 6.82 2.70
CA LEU A 10 1.60 7.99 1.84
C LEU A 10 0.21 8.29 1.27
N TRP A 11 -0.16 9.57 1.27
CA TRP A 11 -1.42 10.07 0.74
C TRP A 11 -1.23 10.72 -0.64
N TYR A 12 -2.07 10.31 -1.59
CA TYR A 12 -2.12 10.92 -2.92
C TYR A 12 -2.98 12.20 -2.92
N LYS A 13 -2.35 13.34 -3.24
CA LYS A 13 -3.05 14.61 -3.45
C LYS A 13 -3.38 14.80 -4.94
N SER A 14 -4.67 14.88 -5.26
CA SER A 14 -5.12 15.18 -6.61
C SER A 14 -4.75 16.61 -7.00
N PRO A 15 -4.32 16.86 -8.25
CA PRO A 15 -4.08 18.22 -8.71
C PRO A 15 -5.40 19.01 -8.77
N VAL A 16 -5.35 20.30 -8.44
CA VAL A 16 -6.50 21.21 -8.52
C VAL A 16 -6.88 21.49 -9.99
N SER A 17 -5.93 21.40 -10.92
CA SER A 17 -6.21 21.48 -12.35
C SER A 17 -5.25 20.62 -13.17
N ALA A 18 -5.76 20.07 -14.28
CA ALA A 18 -5.03 19.17 -15.17
C ALA A 18 -3.78 19.81 -15.81
N HIS A 19 -3.75 21.14 -15.92
CA HIS A 19 -2.73 21.90 -16.63
C HIS A 19 -1.57 22.40 -15.74
N SER A 20 -1.67 22.27 -14.41
CA SER A 20 -0.72 22.92 -13.46
C SER A 20 0.33 21.97 -12.86
N GLY A 21 0.42 20.75 -13.37
CA GLY A 21 1.38 19.78 -12.86
C GLY A 21 1.76 18.77 -13.91
N GLY A 22 3.00 18.88 -14.40
CA GLY A 22 3.60 17.94 -15.35
C GLY A 22 3.32 16.48 -14.96
N LYS A 23 3.14 15.64 -15.98
CA LYS A 23 2.68 14.24 -15.87
C LYS A 23 3.54 13.38 -14.93
N PHE A 24 4.80 13.78 -14.71
CA PHE A 24 5.80 13.04 -13.94
C PHE A 24 6.01 13.56 -12.51
N ARG A 25 5.16 14.45 -12.01
CA ARG A 25 5.33 14.96 -10.63
C ARG A 25 4.90 13.91 -9.61
N ASN A 26 5.77 13.61 -8.64
CA ASN A 26 5.38 12.79 -7.49
C ASN A 26 4.27 13.52 -6.69
N ARG A 27 3.16 12.83 -6.46
CA ARG A 27 1.96 13.36 -5.78
C ARG A 27 1.64 12.60 -4.49
N TRP A 28 2.53 11.71 -4.09
CA TRP A 28 2.45 10.98 -2.84
C TRP A 28 3.17 11.80 -1.76
N PHE A 29 2.42 12.20 -0.74
CA PHE A 29 2.91 12.97 0.40
C PHE A 29 2.88 12.11 1.66
N GLY A 30 3.77 12.40 2.61
CA GLY A 30 3.83 11.74 3.91
C GLY A 30 5.27 11.57 4.38
N PRO A 31 5.51 10.75 5.41
CA PRO A 31 4.59 9.76 5.98
C PRO A 31 3.43 10.35 6.82
N TYR A 32 2.30 9.64 6.84
CA TYR A 32 1.15 9.89 7.70
C TYR A 32 0.83 8.62 8.49
N VAL A 33 0.22 8.77 9.67
CA VAL A 33 -0.24 7.65 10.50
C VAL A 33 -1.73 7.44 10.25
N LEU A 34 -2.12 6.17 10.22
CA LEU A 34 -3.51 5.74 10.10
C LEU A 34 -4.17 5.79 11.48
N SER A 35 -5.07 6.74 11.72
CA SER A 35 -5.73 6.90 13.02
C SER A 35 -7.04 6.10 13.12
N ARG A 36 -7.72 5.86 11.99
CA ARG A 36 -8.96 5.08 11.94
C ARG A 36 -9.14 4.39 10.61
N VAL A 37 -9.58 3.13 10.65
CA VAL A 37 -9.99 2.37 9.46
C VAL A 37 -11.48 2.09 9.54
N THR A 38 -12.21 2.37 8.46
CA THR A 38 -13.64 2.14 8.35
C THR A 38 -13.90 1.00 7.36
N PRO A 39 -14.93 0.14 7.57
CA PRO A 39 -15.28 -0.94 6.63
C PRO A 39 -15.56 -0.47 5.20
N ASN A 40 -15.95 0.81 5.05
CA ASN A 40 -16.31 1.42 3.77
C ASN A 40 -15.10 1.86 2.93
N ASN A 41 -13.91 1.28 3.13
CA ASN A 41 -12.69 1.65 2.40
C ASN A 41 -12.31 3.14 2.58
N VAL A 42 -12.58 3.67 3.77
CA VAL A 42 -12.28 5.05 4.16
C VAL A 42 -11.40 5.02 5.40
N VAL A 43 -10.33 5.81 5.37
CA VAL A 43 -9.34 5.92 6.44
C VAL A 43 -9.22 7.35 6.93
N ALA A 44 -9.06 7.52 8.23
CA ALA A 44 -8.64 8.80 8.81
C ALA A 44 -7.11 8.78 8.95
N LEU A 45 -6.50 9.90 8.60
CA LEU A 45 -5.05 10.09 8.67
C LEU A 45 -4.73 11.18 9.69
N GLU A 46 -3.58 11.02 10.33
CA GLU A 46 -2.96 12.04 11.17
C GLU A 46 -1.50 12.22 10.75
N THR A 47 -0.93 13.38 11.07
CA THR A 47 0.51 13.62 10.90
C THR A 47 1.28 12.74 11.89
N VAL A 48 2.58 12.56 11.64
CA VAL A 48 3.45 11.86 12.59
C VAL A 48 3.49 12.54 13.96
N ASP A 49 3.22 13.85 14.00
CA ASP A 49 3.12 14.64 15.23
C ASP A 49 1.76 14.49 15.95
N GLY A 50 0.83 13.70 15.40
CA GLY A 50 -0.48 13.43 15.99
C GLY A 50 -1.59 14.41 15.60
N GLU A 51 -1.36 15.32 14.64
CA GLU A 51 -2.39 16.25 14.18
C GLU A 51 -3.32 15.58 13.15
N PRO A 52 -4.64 15.53 13.38
CA PRO A 52 -5.56 14.90 12.46
C PRO A 52 -5.67 15.71 11.16
N LEU A 53 -5.68 15.02 10.02
CA LEU A 53 -5.77 15.67 8.70
C LEU A 53 -7.16 16.27 8.42
N GLY A 54 -8.11 16.13 9.36
CA GLY A 54 -9.45 16.72 9.35
C GLY A 54 -10.42 16.15 8.32
N LYS A 55 -9.94 15.33 7.37
CA LYS A 55 -10.77 14.73 6.32
C LYS A 55 -10.52 13.23 6.17
N PRO A 56 -11.57 12.40 6.14
CA PRO A 56 -11.45 11.01 5.76
C PRO A 56 -10.99 10.89 4.29
N VAL A 57 -10.09 9.95 4.03
CA VAL A 57 -9.49 9.70 2.72
C VAL A 57 -9.90 8.30 2.25
N ASN A 58 -10.17 8.14 0.95
CA ASN A 58 -10.42 6.84 0.37
C ASN A 58 -9.14 5.97 0.38
N VAL A 59 -9.26 4.69 0.70
CA VAL A 59 -8.17 3.72 0.76
C VAL A 59 -7.34 3.65 -0.54
N ASN A 60 -7.97 3.89 -1.70
CA ASN A 60 -7.30 3.88 -3.01
C ASN A 60 -6.33 5.06 -3.19
N ARG A 61 -6.44 6.09 -2.34
CA ARG A 61 -5.54 7.25 -2.32
C ARG A 61 -4.45 7.14 -1.26
N VAL A 62 -4.34 6.01 -0.58
CA VAL A 62 -3.23 5.72 0.33
C VAL A 62 -2.43 4.54 -0.18
N LYS A 63 -1.12 4.57 0.07
CA LYS A 63 -0.23 3.43 -0.14
C LYS A 63 0.65 3.22 1.10
N PRO A 64 1.06 1.99 1.42
CA PRO A 64 1.95 1.75 2.54
C PRO A 64 3.27 2.52 2.36
N TYR A 65 3.72 3.19 3.42
CA TYR A 65 5.04 3.81 3.46
C TYR A 65 6.07 2.73 3.78
N LYS A 66 6.82 2.30 2.76
CA LYS A 66 8.00 1.47 2.96
C LYS A 66 9.17 2.42 3.25
N SER A 67 9.59 2.52 4.51
CA SER A 67 10.83 3.23 4.82
C SER A 67 11.98 2.54 4.08
N PRO A 68 12.86 3.29 3.38
CA PRO A 68 13.95 2.69 2.62
C PRO A 68 15.11 2.16 3.47
N ASP A 69 14.98 2.05 4.81
CA ASP A 69 16.13 1.75 5.67
C ASP A 69 15.79 0.95 6.94
N LEU A 70 15.04 -0.15 6.80
CA LEU A 70 15.08 -1.23 7.78
C LEU A 70 15.76 -2.45 7.15
N PRO A 71 17.01 -2.78 7.51
CA PRO A 71 17.68 -3.97 7.02
C PRO A 71 16.96 -5.21 7.59
N GLY A 72 16.08 -5.82 6.81
CA GLY A 72 15.48 -7.11 7.18
C GLY A 72 14.03 -7.36 6.81
N VAL A 73 13.30 -6.41 6.21
CA VAL A 73 11.92 -6.70 5.75
C VAL A 73 11.98 -7.25 4.31
N PRO A 74 11.65 -8.53 4.06
CA PRO A 74 11.53 -9.04 2.71
C PRO A 74 10.42 -8.26 2.01
N LEU A 75 10.77 -7.64 0.89
CA LEU A 75 9.84 -6.94 0.01
C LEU A 75 8.80 -7.96 -0.47
N SER A 76 7.63 -8.00 0.21
CA SER A 76 6.52 -8.82 -0.29
C SER A 76 6.23 -8.36 -1.73
N PRO A 77 6.28 -9.28 -2.71
CA PRO A 77 6.11 -8.94 -4.12
C PRO A 77 4.73 -8.31 -4.27
N SER A 78 4.67 -7.12 -4.87
CA SER A 78 3.42 -6.52 -5.28
C SER A 78 2.75 -7.50 -6.23
N SER A 79 1.52 -7.92 -5.91
CA SER A 79 0.66 -8.71 -6.79
C SER A 79 0.50 -7.98 -8.13
N GLY A 80 1.39 -8.29 -9.08
CA GLY A 80 1.10 -8.28 -10.49
C GLY A 80 0.21 -9.49 -10.75
N HIS A 81 -1.03 -9.21 -11.12
CA HIS A 81 -1.91 -10.20 -11.66
C HIS A 81 -1.43 -10.50 -13.09
N ASP A 82 -0.77 -11.64 -13.27
CA ASP A 82 -0.83 -12.41 -14.50
C ASP A 82 -1.09 -13.86 -14.08
N GLN A 83 -2.30 -14.32 -14.38
CA GLN A 83 -2.68 -15.72 -14.32
C GLN A 83 -2.21 -16.39 -15.60
N ASP A 84 -1.37 -17.41 -15.46
CA ASP A 84 -1.37 -18.55 -16.37
C ASP A 84 -1.62 -19.80 -15.50
N PRO A 85 -2.72 -20.55 -15.72
CA PRO A 85 -3.03 -21.75 -14.96
C PRO A 85 -2.62 -23.00 -15.75
N GLU A 86 -1.64 -23.77 -15.27
CA GLU A 86 -1.44 -25.21 -15.54
C GLU A 86 -0.13 -25.62 -14.84
N THR A 87 0.03 -26.71 -14.09
CA THR A 87 -0.76 -27.92 -13.91
C THR A 87 -0.40 -28.51 -12.53
N SER A 88 -1.41 -29.11 -11.87
CA SER A 88 -1.31 -29.75 -10.55
C SER A 88 -0.45 -31.03 -10.54
N PRO A 89 -0.02 -31.51 -9.35
CA PRO A 89 1.09 -32.44 -9.16
C PRO A 89 0.66 -33.92 -9.19
N ALA A 90 1.56 -34.81 -9.60
CA ALA A 90 1.40 -36.24 -9.38
C ALA A 90 2.69 -36.87 -8.85
N VAL A 91 2.58 -37.33 -7.62
CA VAL A 91 3.37 -38.33 -6.88
C VAL A 91 4.05 -39.41 -7.74
N LEU A 92 5.26 -39.85 -7.33
CA LEU A 92 5.50 -41.22 -6.85
C LEU A 92 6.98 -41.49 -6.51
N THR A 93 7.17 -41.95 -5.28
CA THR A 93 8.32 -42.65 -4.70
C THR A 93 8.69 -43.91 -5.51
N ALA A 94 9.97 -44.24 -5.64
CA ALA A 94 10.50 -45.58 -5.35
C ALA A 94 12.02 -45.71 -5.63
N LEU A 95 12.66 -46.43 -4.70
CA LEU A 95 14.00 -46.99 -4.72
C LEU A 95 14.22 -47.93 -5.91
N THR A 96 15.47 -48.04 -6.40
CA THR A 96 16.05 -49.35 -6.72
C THR A 96 17.58 -49.26 -6.84
N ASN A 97 18.22 -50.17 -6.09
CA ASN A 97 19.55 -50.79 -6.19
C ASN A 97 20.63 -50.16 -7.07
#